data_AF-A0A1A8R1K8-F1
#
_entry.id   AF-A0A1A8R1K8-F1
#
_cell.length_a   1.000
_cell.length_b   1.000
_cell.length_c   1.000
_cell.angle_alpha   90.00
_cell.angle_beta   90.00
_cell.angle_gamma   90.00
#
_symmetry.space_group_name_H-M   'P 1'
#
loop_
_entity.id
_entity.type
_entity.pdbx_description
1 polymer ?
#
loop_
_entity_poly.entity_id
_entity_poly.type
_entity_poly.pdbx_seq_one_letter_code
_entity_poly.pdbx_strand_id
1 'polypeptide(L)'
;VFAVGVIVNLTALWVFALTTKKRSSVTVHMINVALVDLTFILLIPFRMVYLHKDYWPFGDLFCRITAALNIFYPCMALWLFALISTDRYMAIVQPKHGKELRNVPKAVVGSLGVWLMTLGSSIPLLFSAEDPDRISNFTTCIKMQDIIYMRHDNPVNFVRLIFFFLVPICIMIGCYIVIVDNLIHGRTSKLKLKVKEKSIRIIITLIIQVLVCFVPFHVCLVLRLLENGEDGGFNTWAVFTTFLMNTSTVLDIILYYIVSKQFQDRVISVILYRNYLRSVRRKSRHTHTGSIKSLSNLTSAVI
;
A
#
# COMPACT_ATOMS: atom_id res chain seq x y z
N VAL A 1 0.38 6.31 -9.87
CA VAL A 1 0.17 5.96 -8.45
C VAL A 1 -0.78 6.94 -7.77
N PHE A 2 -0.44 8.22 -7.62
CA PHE A 2 -1.22 9.21 -6.86
C PHE A 2 -2.74 9.15 -7.09
N ALA A 3 -3.21 9.46 -8.30
CA ALA A 3 -4.65 9.55 -8.59
C ALA A 3 -5.41 8.24 -8.30
N VAL A 4 -4.87 7.10 -8.75
CA VAL A 4 -5.51 5.79 -8.56
C VAL A 4 -5.48 5.38 -7.09
N GLY A 5 -4.33 5.54 -6.43
CA GLY A 5 -4.14 5.17 -5.03
C GLY A 5 -5.06 5.96 -4.10
N VAL A 6 -5.23 7.27 -4.32
CA VAL A 6 -6.18 8.09 -3.56
C VAL A 6 -7.61 7.57 -3.72
N ILE A 7 -8.05 7.31 -4.96
CA ILE A 7 -9.41 6.82 -5.23
C ILE A 7 -9.64 5.46 -4.54
N VAL A 8 -8.69 4.54 -4.68
CA VAL A 8 -8.77 3.19 -4.10
C VAL A 8 -8.86 3.27 -2.58
N ASN A 9 -7.94 3.98 -1.93
CA ASN A 9 -7.86 3.98 -0.48
C ASN A 9 -8.93 4.84 0.19
N LEU A 10 -9.38 5.95 -0.42
CA LEU A 10 -10.57 6.68 0.06
C LEU A 10 -11.83 5.84 -0.05
N THR A 11 -12.01 5.10 -1.16
CA THR A 11 -13.15 4.19 -1.32
C THR A 11 -13.10 3.09 -0.27
N ALA A 12 -11.92 2.52 -0.01
CA ALA A 12 -11.71 1.52 1.01
C ALA A 12 -12.08 2.06 2.39
N LEU A 13 -11.56 3.23 2.77
CA LEU A 13 -11.87 3.87 4.04
C LEU A 13 -13.37 4.13 4.19
N TRP A 14 -14.04 4.66 3.17
CA TRP A 14 -15.48 4.88 3.17
C TRP A 14 -16.27 3.57 3.36
N VAL A 15 -15.89 2.50 2.65
CA VAL A 15 -16.58 1.20 2.76
C VAL A 15 -16.33 0.55 4.12
N PHE A 16 -15.09 0.49 4.58
CA PHE A 16 -14.70 -0.23 5.79
C PHE A 16 -15.03 0.53 7.08
N ALA A 17 -14.85 1.86 7.10
CA ALA A 17 -15.11 2.66 8.28
C ALA A 17 -16.59 3.05 8.41
N LEU A 18 -17.26 3.40 7.31
CA LEU A 18 -18.58 4.04 7.33
C LEU A 18 -19.72 3.12 6.86
N THR A 19 -19.49 2.23 5.89
CA THR A 19 -20.56 1.37 5.35
C THR A 19 -20.66 0.00 6.04
N THR A 20 -19.56 -0.48 6.63
CA THR A 20 -19.50 -1.81 7.23
C THR A 20 -20.16 -1.85 8.61
N LYS A 21 -21.41 -2.35 8.67
CA LYS A 21 -22.22 -2.41 9.91
C LYS A 21 -21.60 -3.23 11.05
N LYS A 22 -20.90 -4.32 10.75
CA LYS A 22 -20.21 -5.17 11.75
C LYS A 22 -18.73 -5.24 11.42
N ARG A 23 -17.91 -4.55 12.20
CA ARG A 23 -16.45 -4.55 12.03
C ARG A 23 -15.89 -5.90 12.45
N SER A 24 -14.98 -6.42 11.64
CA SER A 24 -14.15 -7.59 11.96
C SER A 24 -12.72 -7.13 12.24
N SER A 25 -11.93 -7.95 12.92
CA SER A 25 -10.48 -7.72 13.11
C SER A 25 -9.74 -7.42 11.80
N VAL A 26 -9.97 -8.20 10.72
CA VAL A 26 -9.39 -7.94 9.40
C VAL A 26 -9.77 -6.57 8.90
N THR A 27 -11.04 -6.17 9.07
CA THR A 27 -11.52 -4.84 8.64
C THR A 27 -10.76 -3.72 9.36
N VAL A 28 -10.40 -3.91 10.64
CA VAL A 28 -9.58 -2.93 11.38
C VAL A 28 -8.20 -2.81 10.75
N HIS A 29 -7.53 -3.93 10.44
CA HIS A 29 -6.24 -3.90 9.76
C HIS A 29 -6.35 -3.22 8.38
N MET A 30 -7.39 -3.51 7.60
CA MET A 30 -7.61 -2.88 6.28
C MET A 30 -7.84 -1.37 6.37
N ILE A 31 -8.53 -0.89 7.39
CA ILE A 31 -8.67 0.55 7.64
C ILE A 31 -7.30 1.17 7.88
N ASN A 32 -6.45 0.52 8.69
CA ASN A 32 -5.11 1.02 8.96
C ASN A 32 -4.21 1.00 7.72
N VAL A 33 -4.30 -0.04 6.88
CA VAL A 33 -3.59 -0.08 5.58
C VAL A 33 -4.02 1.12 4.73
N ALA A 34 -5.32 1.34 4.55
CA ALA A 34 -5.83 2.46 3.77
C ALA A 34 -5.40 3.83 4.34
N LEU A 35 -5.33 3.99 5.67
CA LEU A 35 -4.85 5.22 6.30
C LEU A 35 -3.34 5.45 6.07
N VAL A 36 -2.52 4.40 6.21
CA VAL A 36 -1.08 4.46 5.93
C VAL A 36 -0.84 4.81 4.47
N ASP A 37 -1.54 4.14 3.55
CA ASP A 37 -1.44 4.38 2.11
C ASP A 37 -1.86 5.79 1.75
N LEU A 38 -2.97 6.31 2.29
CA LEU A 38 -3.40 7.68 2.05
C LEU A 38 -2.37 8.68 2.57
N THR A 39 -1.86 8.48 3.79
CA THR A 39 -0.83 9.34 4.37
C THR A 39 0.40 9.40 3.47
N PHE A 40 0.84 8.26 2.95
CA PHE A 40 1.99 8.19 2.06
C PHE A 40 1.72 8.75 0.66
N ILE A 41 0.59 8.40 0.03
CA ILE A 41 0.25 8.84 -1.31
C ILE A 41 0.08 10.37 -1.37
N LEU A 42 -0.50 10.97 -0.33
CA LEU A 42 -0.69 12.43 -0.26
C LEU A 42 0.64 13.20 -0.27
N LEU A 43 1.77 12.55 0.05
CA LEU A 43 3.10 13.15 -0.01
C LEU A 43 3.73 13.10 -1.42
N ILE A 44 3.22 12.24 -2.32
CA ILE A 44 3.78 12.07 -3.67
C ILE A 44 3.82 13.37 -4.48
N PRO A 45 2.77 14.23 -4.51
CA PRO A 45 2.82 15.49 -5.27
C PRO A 45 3.95 16.42 -4.81
N PHE A 46 4.21 16.51 -3.50
CA PHE A 46 5.28 17.34 -2.95
C PHE A 46 6.65 16.82 -3.35
N ARG A 47 6.83 15.50 -3.40
CA ARG A 47 8.03 14.86 -3.94
C ARG A 47 8.23 15.14 -5.43
N MET A 48 7.14 15.16 -6.20
CA MET A 48 7.20 15.49 -7.62
C MET A 48 7.64 16.94 -7.85
N VAL A 49 7.21 17.88 -6.99
CA VAL A 49 7.71 19.26 -7.02
C VAL A 49 9.21 19.31 -6.76
N TYR A 50 9.68 18.61 -5.72
CA TYR A 50 11.12 18.52 -5.41
C TYR A 50 11.93 17.95 -6.58
N LEU A 51 11.50 16.81 -7.14
CA LEU A 51 12.15 16.16 -8.27
C LEU A 51 12.18 17.01 -9.55
N HIS A 52 11.23 17.94 -9.70
CA HIS A 52 11.16 18.82 -10.86
C HIS A 52 11.93 20.12 -10.68
N LYS A 53 11.99 20.63 -9.45
CA LYS A 53 12.57 21.93 -9.12
C LYS A 53 14.00 21.84 -8.61
N ASP A 54 14.45 20.64 -8.20
CA ASP A 54 15.71 20.39 -7.49
C ASP A 54 15.88 21.25 -6.23
N TYR A 55 14.78 21.79 -5.68
CA TYR A 55 14.74 22.51 -4.42
C TYR A 55 13.43 22.25 -3.65
N TRP A 56 13.45 22.38 -2.32
CA TRP A 56 12.30 22.10 -1.45
C TRP A 56 11.63 23.40 -0.92
N PRO A 57 10.50 23.84 -1.48
CA PRO A 57 9.85 25.10 -1.09
C PRO A 57 9.02 25.04 0.21
N PHE A 58 8.80 23.86 0.77
CA PHE A 58 7.76 23.65 1.80
C PHE A 58 8.27 23.76 3.24
N GLY A 59 9.51 24.20 3.43
CA GLY A 59 10.14 24.37 4.74
C GLY A 59 10.73 23.09 5.34
N ASP A 60 11.67 23.26 6.28
CA ASP A 60 12.46 22.15 6.87
C ASP A 60 11.59 21.16 7.65
N LEU A 61 10.65 21.64 8.47
CA LEU A 61 9.78 20.75 9.26
C LEU A 61 9.00 19.78 8.35
N PHE A 62 8.46 20.27 7.24
CA PHE A 62 7.73 19.41 6.31
C PHE A 62 8.66 18.48 5.52
N CYS A 63 9.90 18.91 5.22
CA CYS A 63 10.93 18.03 4.68
C CYS A 63 11.20 16.84 5.62
N ARG A 64 11.46 17.11 6.91
CA ARG A 64 11.70 16.08 7.93
C ARG A 64 10.53 15.10 8.06
N ILE A 65 9.30 15.62 8.14
CA ILE A 65 8.09 14.79 8.21
C ILE A 65 7.96 13.90 6.97
N THR A 66 8.17 14.47 5.79
CA THR A 66 8.03 13.71 4.53
C THR A 66 9.12 12.65 4.37
N ALA A 67 10.36 12.97 4.74
CA ALA A 67 11.47 12.03 4.78
C ALA A 67 11.18 10.86 5.73
N ALA A 68 10.78 11.16 6.98
CA ALA A 68 10.40 10.15 7.95
C ALA A 68 9.28 9.26 7.40
N LEU A 69 8.17 9.84 6.93
CA LEU A 69 7.05 9.06 6.40
C LEU A 69 7.44 8.17 5.21
N ASN A 70 8.36 8.60 4.35
CA ASN A 70 8.86 7.79 3.25
C ASN A 70 9.67 6.57 3.74
N ILE A 71 10.42 6.71 4.83
CA ILE A 71 11.17 5.62 5.46
C ILE A 71 10.23 4.62 6.15
N PHE A 72 9.24 5.12 6.89
CA PHE A 72 8.42 4.28 7.76
C PHE A 72 7.21 3.67 7.05
N TYR A 73 6.77 4.25 5.93
CA TYR A 73 5.72 3.67 5.09
C TYR A 73 5.91 2.17 4.80
N PRO A 74 7.05 1.72 4.23
CA PRO A 74 7.24 0.30 3.94
C PRO A 74 7.20 -0.58 5.20
N CYS A 75 7.76 -0.09 6.29
CA CYS A 75 7.74 -0.77 7.59
C CYS A 75 6.31 -0.94 8.12
N MET A 76 5.53 0.14 8.10
CA MET A 76 4.12 0.15 8.52
C MET A 76 3.29 -0.83 7.70
N ALA A 77 3.43 -0.78 6.38
CA ALA A 77 2.72 -1.68 5.47
C ALA A 77 3.03 -3.16 5.76
N LEU A 78 4.32 -3.51 5.92
CA LEU A 78 4.75 -4.87 6.21
C LEU A 78 4.23 -5.40 7.55
N TRP A 79 4.26 -4.58 8.60
CA TRP A 79 3.70 -4.96 9.90
C TRP A 79 2.19 -5.15 9.85
N LEU A 80 1.46 -4.30 9.12
CA LEU A 80 0.02 -4.50 8.90
C LEU A 80 -0.27 -5.76 8.09
N PHE A 81 0.56 -6.09 7.10
CA PHE A 81 0.45 -7.35 6.35
C PHE A 81 0.74 -8.57 7.23
N ALA A 82 1.71 -8.47 8.14
CA ALA A 82 1.97 -9.51 9.14
C ALA A 82 0.75 -9.70 10.05
N LEU A 83 0.14 -8.63 10.55
CA LEU A 83 -1.09 -8.72 11.36
C LEU A 83 -2.25 -9.36 10.58
N ILE A 84 -2.44 -9.01 9.30
CA ILE A 84 -3.44 -9.65 8.44
C ILE A 84 -3.12 -11.14 8.28
N SER A 85 -1.87 -11.50 8.08
CA SER A 85 -1.42 -12.88 7.93
C SER A 85 -1.65 -13.71 9.20
N THR A 86 -1.35 -13.15 10.37
CA THR A 86 -1.66 -13.75 11.68
C THR A 86 -3.16 -13.92 11.89
N ASP A 87 -3.96 -12.94 11.45
CA ASP A 87 -5.42 -13.05 11.50
C ASP A 87 -5.93 -14.21 10.61
N ARG A 88 -5.36 -14.37 9.41
CA ARG A 88 -5.66 -15.50 8.52
C ARG A 88 -5.23 -16.84 9.11
N TYR A 89 -4.03 -16.89 9.69
CA TYR A 89 -3.52 -18.05 10.43
C TYR A 89 -4.51 -18.47 11.53
N MET A 90 -4.90 -17.51 12.37
CA MET A 90 -5.86 -17.75 13.46
C MET A 90 -7.20 -18.26 12.94
N ALA A 91 -7.67 -17.73 11.81
CA ALA A 91 -8.93 -18.14 11.20
C ALA A 91 -8.92 -19.59 10.64
N ILE A 92 -7.76 -20.08 10.21
CA ILE A 92 -7.62 -21.41 9.60
C ILE A 92 -7.22 -22.46 10.63
N VAL A 93 -6.21 -22.16 11.45
CA VAL A 93 -5.55 -23.13 12.33
C VAL A 93 -6.27 -23.26 13.68
N GLN A 94 -6.86 -22.18 14.20
CA GLN A 94 -7.53 -22.19 15.50
C GLN A 94 -8.99 -21.72 15.43
N PRO A 95 -9.88 -22.36 14.65
CA PRO A 95 -11.24 -21.88 14.45
C PRO A 95 -12.11 -21.85 15.72
N LYS A 96 -11.78 -22.67 16.74
CA LYS A 96 -12.50 -22.72 18.03
C LYS A 96 -12.23 -21.47 18.88
N HIS A 97 -10.96 -21.07 19.02
CA HIS A 97 -10.55 -19.86 19.76
C HIS A 97 -10.53 -18.61 18.86
N GLY A 98 -10.60 -18.80 17.55
CA GLY A 98 -10.50 -17.75 16.53
C GLY A 98 -11.71 -16.81 16.45
N LYS A 99 -12.75 -16.95 17.28
CA LYS A 99 -13.72 -15.86 17.49
C LYS A 99 -13.26 -14.87 18.58
N GLU A 100 -12.56 -15.38 19.60
CA GLU A 100 -12.10 -14.61 20.75
C GLU A 100 -10.72 -13.97 20.52
N LEU A 101 -9.83 -14.67 19.83
CA LEU A 101 -8.53 -14.13 19.39
C LEU A 101 -8.68 -13.12 18.26
N ARG A 102 -9.72 -13.25 17.45
CA ARG A 102 -9.98 -12.43 16.27
C ARG A 102 -11.01 -11.32 16.56
N ASN A 103 -10.96 -10.81 17.78
CA ASN A 103 -11.84 -9.77 18.27
C ASN A 103 -11.32 -8.37 17.88
N VAL A 104 -12.25 -7.44 17.64
CA VAL A 104 -11.97 -6.07 17.21
C VAL A 104 -11.03 -5.31 18.15
N PRO A 105 -11.17 -5.37 19.49
CA PRO A 105 -10.26 -4.67 20.39
C PRO A 105 -8.81 -5.14 20.26
N LYS A 106 -8.57 -6.45 20.12
CA LYS A 106 -7.21 -6.99 19.91
C LYS A 106 -6.59 -6.50 18.60
N ALA A 107 -7.38 -6.41 17.53
CA ALA A 107 -6.93 -5.86 16.26
C ALA A 107 -6.62 -4.36 16.37
N VAL A 108 -7.43 -3.60 17.10
CA VAL A 108 -7.17 -2.17 17.37
C VAL A 108 -5.88 -1.99 18.15
N VAL A 109 -5.68 -2.76 19.22
CA VAL A 109 -4.45 -2.72 20.03
C VAL A 109 -3.23 -3.11 19.18
N GLY A 110 -3.34 -4.16 18.36
CA GLY A 110 -2.26 -4.57 17.45
C GLY A 110 -1.90 -3.48 16.45
N SER A 111 -2.89 -2.88 15.78
CA SER A 111 -2.66 -1.76 14.85
C SER A 111 -2.09 -0.53 15.56
N LEU A 112 -2.60 -0.16 16.74
CA LEU A 112 -2.08 0.95 17.52
C LEU A 112 -0.62 0.71 17.94
N GLY A 113 -0.29 -0.52 18.33
CA GLY A 113 1.09 -0.91 18.63
C GLY A 113 2.01 -0.68 17.43
N VAL A 114 1.58 -1.07 16.22
CA VAL A 114 2.33 -0.83 14.98
C VAL A 114 2.54 0.67 14.73
N TRP A 115 1.53 1.51 14.93
CA TRP A 115 1.66 2.97 14.83
C TRP A 115 2.65 3.54 15.85
N LEU A 116 2.51 3.19 17.13
CA LEU A 116 3.38 3.70 18.19
C LEU A 116 4.84 3.27 17.97
N MET A 117 5.04 2.03 17.54
CA MET A 117 6.36 1.45 17.32
C MET A 117 7.10 2.11 16.15
N THR A 118 6.41 2.40 15.05
CA THR A 118 7.02 3.06 13.88
C THR A 118 7.16 4.56 14.05
N LEU A 119 6.15 5.25 14.59
CA LEU A 119 6.23 6.68 14.88
C LEU A 119 7.28 6.94 15.97
N GLY A 120 7.34 6.08 16.99
CA GLY A 120 8.36 6.15 18.03
C GLY A 120 9.77 6.00 17.47
N SER A 121 10.00 5.05 16.56
CA SER A 121 11.30 4.90 15.89
C SER A 121 11.59 6.01 14.89
N SER A 122 10.60 6.83 14.52
CA SER A 122 10.78 8.03 13.67
C SER A 122 11.33 9.23 14.44
N ILE A 123 11.12 9.30 15.75
CA ILE A 123 11.47 10.49 16.56
C ILE A 123 12.97 10.84 16.46
N PRO A 124 13.93 9.90 16.60
CA PRO A 124 15.35 10.23 16.49
C PRO A 124 15.72 10.80 15.11
N LEU A 125 15.05 10.37 14.04
CA LEU A 125 15.29 10.88 12.69
C LEU A 125 14.77 12.31 12.52
N LEU A 126 13.69 12.68 13.20
CA LEU A 126 13.14 14.04 13.15
C LEU A 126 14.03 15.05 13.88
N PHE A 127 14.69 14.62 14.98
CA PHE A 127 15.45 15.50 15.87
C PHE A 127 16.98 15.34 15.80
N SER A 128 17.50 14.57 14.83
CA SER A 128 18.95 14.39 14.68
C SER A 128 19.66 15.74 14.49
N ALA A 129 20.73 15.94 15.27
CA ALA A 129 21.49 17.20 15.34
C ALA A 129 22.52 17.36 14.20
N GLU A 130 22.91 16.25 13.57
CA GLU A 130 23.75 16.22 12.36
C GLU A 130 22.86 16.47 11.14
N ASP A 131 22.55 17.74 10.88
CA ASP A 131 21.73 18.14 9.75
C ASP A 131 22.62 18.45 8.53
N PRO A 132 22.65 17.62 7.47
CA PRO A 132 23.40 17.93 6.25
C PRO A 132 22.89 19.20 5.56
N ASP A 133 21.64 19.59 5.82
CA ASP A 133 21.04 20.82 5.29
C ASP A 133 21.37 22.06 6.16
N ARG A 134 22.17 21.96 7.24
CA ARG A 134 22.67 23.14 7.98
C ARG A 134 23.75 23.91 7.22
N ILE A 135 24.44 23.27 6.27
CA ILE A 135 25.51 23.86 5.46
C ILE A 135 24.95 24.42 4.13
N SER A 136 23.79 23.92 3.70
CA SER A 136 23.05 24.33 2.50
C SER A 136 21.98 25.36 2.90
N ASN A 137 22.05 26.58 2.38
CA ASN A 137 21.04 27.61 2.64
C ASN A 137 19.64 27.15 2.19
N PHE A 138 18.83 26.56 3.07
CA PHE A 138 17.38 26.37 2.96
C PHE A 138 16.80 25.73 1.68
N THR A 139 17.61 25.17 0.78
CA THR A 139 17.15 24.89 -0.60
C THR A 139 17.07 23.41 -0.93
N THR A 140 17.73 22.52 -0.21
CA THR A 140 17.70 21.08 -0.49
C THR A 140 16.98 20.30 0.60
N CYS A 141 16.22 19.27 0.23
CA CYS A 141 15.67 18.28 1.18
C CYS A 141 16.43 16.97 0.96
N ILE A 142 17.73 16.98 1.25
CA ILE A 142 18.61 15.82 1.06
C ILE A 142 18.11 14.64 1.92
N LYS A 143 17.42 14.94 3.02
CA LYS A 143 16.70 14.00 3.89
C LYS A 143 15.66 13.14 3.13
N MET A 144 15.10 13.60 2.00
CA MET A 144 14.23 12.76 1.15
C MET A 144 14.99 11.67 0.39
N GLN A 145 16.28 11.89 0.13
CA GLN A 145 17.19 10.95 -0.51
C GLN A 145 17.87 10.04 0.52
N ASP A 146 17.14 9.66 1.58
CA ASP A 146 17.55 8.88 2.76
C ASP A 146 18.07 7.45 2.50
N ILE A 147 18.39 7.13 1.25
CA ILE A 147 19.21 5.98 0.88
C ILE A 147 20.70 6.39 0.80
N ILE A 148 21.01 7.69 0.69
CA ILE A 148 22.34 8.23 0.41
C ILE A 148 23.06 8.72 1.68
N TYR A 149 22.35 9.20 2.70
CA TYR A 149 22.96 9.74 3.93
C TYR A 149 22.93 8.78 5.13
N MET A 150 22.66 7.51 4.85
CA MET A 150 22.72 6.46 5.84
C MET A 150 24.17 6.08 6.07
N ARG A 151 24.83 6.79 6.99
CA ARG A 151 26.16 6.41 7.46
C ARG A 151 26.12 4.94 7.90
N HIS A 152 27.05 4.15 7.37
CA HIS A 152 27.24 2.73 7.67
C HIS A 152 27.27 2.45 9.20
N ASP A 153 27.69 3.44 9.99
CA ASP A 153 27.86 3.33 11.44
C ASP A 153 26.61 3.66 12.27
N ASN A 154 25.43 3.88 11.66
CA ASN A 154 24.22 4.15 12.43
C ASN A 154 23.47 2.85 12.81
N PRO A 155 23.49 2.41 14.09
CA PRO A 155 22.82 1.19 14.54
C PRO A 155 21.29 1.21 14.29
N VAL A 156 20.70 2.40 14.14
CA VAL A 156 19.27 2.57 13.81
C VAL A 156 18.92 1.90 12.47
N ASN A 157 19.85 1.83 11.53
CA ASN A 157 19.64 1.26 10.21
C ASN A 157 19.55 -0.27 10.25
N PHE A 158 20.39 -0.90 11.07
CA PHE A 158 20.35 -2.34 11.34
C PHE A 158 19.08 -2.73 12.10
N VAL A 159 18.70 -1.96 13.13
CA VAL A 159 17.43 -2.14 13.82
C VAL A 159 16.27 -2.02 12.84
N ARG A 160 16.31 -1.05 11.92
CA ARG A 160 15.29 -0.88 10.87
C ARG A 160 15.18 -2.09 9.95
N LEU A 161 16.30 -2.57 9.42
CA LEU A 161 16.32 -3.71 8.53
C LEU A 161 15.84 -4.99 9.23
N ILE A 162 16.37 -5.27 10.41
CA ILE A 162 16.05 -6.49 11.15
C ILE A 162 14.61 -6.45 11.64
N PHE A 163 14.28 -5.42 12.41
CA PHE A 163 13.01 -5.40 13.14
C PHE A 163 11.83 -4.95 12.28
N PHE A 164 12.02 -4.02 11.35
CA PHE A 164 10.91 -3.49 10.56
C PHE A 164 10.76 -4.11 9.16
N PHE A 165 11.72 -4.94 8.73
CA PHE A 165 11.62 -5.69 7.48
C PHE A 165 11.70 -7.21 7.68
N LEU A 166 12.76 -7.73 8.31
CA LEU A 166 12.93 -9.19 8.45
C LEU A 166 11.87 -9.82 9.37
N VAL A 167 11.64 -9.25 10.56
CA VAL A 167 10.66 -9.78 11.51
C VAL A 167 9.24 -9.92 10.90
N PRO A 168 8.62 -8.89 10.30
CA PRO A 168 7.29 -9.05 9.71
C PRO A 168 7.27 -10.08 8.56
N ILE A 169 8.33 -10.17 7.76
CA ILE A 169 8.47 -11.20 6.73
C ILE A 169 8.53 -12.60 7.35
N CYS A 170 9.34 -12.81 8.39
CA CYS A 170 9.43 -14.09 9.09
C CYS A 170 8.09 -14.49 9.71
N ILE A 171 7.35 -13.55 10.31
CA ILE A 171 6.01 -13.80 10.84
C ILE A 171 5.07 -14.26 9.72
N MET A 172 5.08 -13.58 8.57
CA MET A 172 4.26 -13.96 7.42
C MET A 172 4.63 -15.35 6.90
N ILE A 173 5.91 -15.63 6.68
CA ILE A 173 6.40 -16.94 6.22
C ILE A 173 5.97 -18.04 7.19
N GLY A 174 6.19 -17.86 8.49
CA GLY A 174 5.78 -18.82 9.51
C GLY A 174 4.27 -19.05 9.51
N CYS A 175 3.47 -17.99 9.42
CA CYS A 175 2.02 -18.10 9.28
C CYS A 175 1.63 -18.92 8.04
N TYR A 176 2.26 -18.66 6.90
CA TYR A 176 1.93 -19.31 5.64
C TYR A 176 2.32 -20.78 5.61
N ILE A 177 3.50 -21.13 6.13
CA ILE A 177 3.96 -22.53 6.25
C ILE A 177 2.92 -23.33 7.05
N VAL A 178 2.52 -22.83 8.23
CA VAL A 178 1.58 -23.57 9.08
C VAL A 178 0.17 -23.63 8.47
N ILE A 179 -0.26 -22.57 7.78
CA ILE A 179 -1.54 -22.58 7.05
C ILE A 179 -1.52 -23.65 5.96
N VAL A 180 -0.48 -23.69 5.13
CA VAL A 180 -0.34 -24.67 4.04
C VAL A 180 -0.28 -26.09 4.60
N ASP A 181 0.50 -26.32 5.65
CA ASP A 181 0.57 -27.62 6.34
C ASP A 181 -0.82 -28.10 6.80
N ASN A 182 -1.60 -27.23 7.44
CA ASN A 182 -2.94 -27.56 7.93
C ASN A 182 -3.97 -27.76 6.80
N LEU A 183 -3.75 -27.15 5.63
CA LEU A 183 -4.57 -27.34 4.45
C LEU A 183 -4.28 -28.68 3.77
N ILE A 184 -3.00 -29.05 3.62
CA ILE A 184 -2.55 -30.30 3.00
C ILE A 184 -2.94 -31.51 3.86
N HIS A 185 -2.69 -31.45 5.18
CA HIS A 185 -2.97 -32.56 6.09
C HIS A 185 -4.45 -32.69 6.50
N GLY A 186 -5.37 -31.98 5.85
CA GLY A 186 -6.81 -32.11 6.09
C GLY A 186 -7.30 -31.68 7.49
N ARG A 187 -6.43 -31.10 8.33
CA ARG A 187 -6.75 -30.65 9.71
C ARG A 187 -7.82 -29.54 9.76
N THR A 188 -8.12 -28.95 8.61
CA THR A 188 -9.11 -27.89 8.42
C THR A 188 -10.45 -28.39 7.86
N SER A 189 -10.71 -29.71 7.83
CA SER A 189 -11.91 -30.32 7.21
C SER A 189 -13.24 -29.72 7.69
N LYS A 190 -13.31 -29.27 8.95
CA LYS A 190 -14.50 -28.63 9.54
C LYS A 190 -14.75 -27.19 9.07
N LEU A 191 -13.81 -26.56 8.35
CA LEU A 191 -13.92 -25.18 7.88
C LEU A 191 -14.56 -25.13 6.48
N LYS A 192 -15.49 -24.20 6.28
CA LYS A 192 -16.15 -23.98 4.98
C LYS A 192 -15.12 -23.70 3.88
N LEU A 193 -15.23 -24.39 2.74
CA LEU A 193 -14.32 -24.24 1.59
C LEU A 193 -14.11 -22.77 1.17
N LYS A 194 -15.21 -22.00 1.09
CA LYS A 194 -15.17 -20.56 0.76
C LYS A 194 -14.28 -19.73 1.69
N VAL A 195 -14.13 -20.11 2.96
CA VAL A 195 -13.26 -19.42 3.93
C VAL A 195 -11.79 -19.75 3.69
N LYS A 196 -11.50 -21.01 3.31
CA LYS A 196 -10.15 -21.45 2.93
C LYS A 196 -9.68 -20.72 1.67
N GLU A 197 -10.46 -20.81 0.60
CA GLU A 197 -10.17 -20.15 -0.69
C GLU A 197 -9.96 -18.65 -0.52
N LYS A 198 -10.86 -17.98 0.22
CA LYS A 198 -10.72 -16.55 0.51
C LYS A 198 -9.40 -16.24 1.22
N SER A 199 -9.01 -17.07 2.20
CA SER A 199 -7.78 -16.83 2.95
C SER A 199 -6.53 -17.13 2.13
N ILE A 200 -6.53 -18.17 1.31
CA ILE A 200 -5.46 -18.47 0.35
C ILE A 200 -5.28 -17.31 -0.63
N ARG A 201 -6.38 -16.77 -1.18
CA ARG A 201 -6.32 -15.60 -2.07
C ARG A 201 -5.70 -14.39 -1.40
N ILE A 202 -6.06 -14.11 -0.13
CA ILE A 202 -5.46 -13.02 0.65
C ILE A 202 -3.94 -13.25 0.80
N ILE A 203 -3.53 -14.44 1.19
CA ILE A 203 -2.13 -14.81 1.39
C ILE A 203 -1.32 -14.63 0.09
N ILE A 204 -1.82 -15.15 -1.03
CA ILE A 204 -1.15 -15.01 -2.33
C ILE A 204 -1.03 -13.54 -2.71
N THR A 205 -2.08 -12.73 -2.52
CA THR A 205 -2.03 -11.29 -2.81
C THR A 205 -0.96 -10.60 -1.98
N LEU A 206 -0.89 -10.86 -0.67
CA LEU A 206 0.12 -10.27 0.21
C LEU A 206 1.54 -10.70 -0.16
N ILE A 207 1.76 -11.99 -0.48
CA ILE A 207 3.06 -12.50 -0.94
C ILE A 207 3.52 -11.75 -2.20
N ILE A 208 2.64 -11.63 -3.20
CA ILE A 208 2.97 -10.94 -4.45
C ILE A 208 3.33 -9.49 -4.16
N GLN A 209 2.57 -8.80 -3.31
CA GLN A 209 2.83 -7.40 -2.99
C GLN A 209 4.16 -7.23 -2.24
N VAL A 210 4.49 -8.12 -1.31
CA VAL A 210 5.79 -8.14 -0.61
C VAL A 210 6.93 -8.35 -1.60
N LEU A 211 6.85 -9.39 -2.43
CA LEU A 211 7.91 -9.75 -3.36
C LEU A 211 8.12 -8.72 -4.49
N VAL A 212 7.04 -8.12 -5.00
CA VAL A 212 7.11 -7.20 -6.13
C VAL A 212 7.33 -5.75 -5.68
N CYS A 213 6.69 -5.32 -4.57
CA CYS A 213 6.72 -3.91 -4.17
C CYS A 213 7.74 -3.61 -3.07
N PHE A 214 7.93 -4.51 -2.10
CA PHE A 214 8.73 -4.20 -0.91
C PHE A 214 10.13 -4.81 -0.93
N VAL A 215 10.28 -6.06 -1.37
CA VAL A 215 11.60 -6.72 -1.43
C VAL A 215 12.60 -5.96 -2.32
N PRO A 216 12.26 -5.53 -3.55
CA PRO A 216 13.23 -4.83 -4.41
C PRO A 216 13.73 -3.53 -3.77
N PHE A 217 12.84 -2.79 -3.10
CA PHE A 217 13.17 -1.58 -2.37
C PHE A 217 14.14 -1.85 -1.21
N HIS A 218 13.88 -2.86 -0.38
CA HIS A 218 14.76 -3.18 0.75
C HIS A 218 16.09 -3.78 0.31
N VAL A 219 16.12 -4.56 -0.78
CA VAL A 219 17.39 -5.03 -1.37
C VAL A 219 18.21 -3.84 -1.87
N CYS A 220 17.59 -2.90 -2.58
CA CYS A 220 18.27 -1.67 -3.01
C CYS A 220 18.81 -0.89 -1.80
N LEU A 221 18.02 -0.75 -0.74
CA LEU A 221 18.44 -0.11 0.50
C LEU A 221 19.65 -0.81 1.14
N VAL A 222 19.65 -2.15 1.23
CA VAL A 222 20.78 -2.90 1.81
C VAL A 222 22.05 -2.74 1.00
N LEU A 223 21.97 -2.83 -0.34
CA LEU A 223 23.14 -2.65 -1.20
C LEU A 223 23.76 -1.27 -1.00
N ARG A 224 22.92 -0.24 -0.92
CA ARG A 224 23.34 1.15 -0.69
C ARG A 224 23.95 1.37 0.69
N LEU A 225 23.50 0.64 1.71
CA LEU A 225 24.09 0.66 3.05
C LEU A 225 25.49 0.01 3.08
N LEU A 226 25.75 -0.93 2.17
CA LEU A 226 27.04 -1.63 2.06
C LEU A 226 28.03 -0.92 1.13
N GLU A 227 27.55 -0.02 0.27
CA GLU A 227 28.39 0.80 -0.61
C GLU A 227 29.07 1.94 0.20
N ASN A 228 30.40 2.04 0.09
CA ASN A 228 31.22 3.02 0.82
C ASN A 228 31.16 4.45 0.22
N GLY A 229 29.96 4.93 -0.12
CA GLY A 229 29.72 6.35 -0.41
C GLY A 229 30.36 6.93 -1.68
N GLU A 230 30.87 6.11 -2.60
CA GLU A 230 31.59 6.62 -3.79
C GLU A 230 30.68 7.08 -4.94
N ASP A 231 29.39 6.75 -4.95
CA ASP A 231 28.50 7.09 -6.06
C ASP A 231 27.22 7.83 -5.61
N GLY A 232 27.31 9.15 -5.53
CA GLY A 232 26.18 10.07 -5.25
C GLY A 232 25.27 10.33 -6.45
N GLY A 233 25.47 9.62 -7.56
CA GLY A 233 24.76 9.82 -8.83
C GLY A 233 23.30 9.36 -8.84
N PHE A 234 22.57 9.78 -9.87
CA PHE A 234 21.21 9.32 -10.14
C PHE A 234 21.20 7.81 -10.38
N ASN A 235 20.56 7.06 -9.47
CA ASN A 235 20.52 5.61 -9.55
C ASN A 235 19.12 5.16 -10.04
N THR A 236 19.08 4.75 -11.30
CA THR A 236 17.87 4.24 -11.97
C THR A 236 17.22 3.09 -11.21
N TRP A 237 18.02 2.22 -10.58
CA TRP A 237 17.51 1.09 -9.80
C TRP A 237 16.77 1.54 -8.53
N ALA A 238 17.26 2.55 -7.83
CA ALA A 238 16.57 3.11 -6.66
C ALA A 238 15.26 3.82 -7.04
N VAL A 239 15.22 4.52 -8.17
CA VAL A 239 13.99 5.15 -8.69
C VAL A 239 12.95 4.09 -9.05
N PHE A 240 13.39 3.04 -9.76
CA PHE A 240 12.51 1.94 -10.15
C PHE A 240 11.94 1.17 -8.95
N THR A 241 12.78 0.82 -7.98
CA THR A 241 12.32 0.12 -6.76
C THR A 241 11.42 0.99 -5.88
N THR A 242 11.66 2.30 -5.82
CA THR A 242 10.73 3.26 -5.19
C THR A 242 9.39 3.31 -5.92
N PHE A 243 9.39 3.27 -7.26
CA PHE A 243 8.16 3.19 -8.04
C PHE A 243 7.37 1.90 -7.76
N LEU A 244 8.07 0.75 -7.66
CA LEU A 244 7.45 -0.52 -7.28
C LEU A 244 6.83 -0.46 -5.87
N MET A 245 7.56 0.11 -4.91
CA MET A 245 7.06 0.36 -3.56
C MET A 245 5.80 1.23 -3.60
N ASN A 246 5.81 2.34 -4.33
CA ASN A 246 4.66 3.23 -4.48
C ASN A 246 3.44 2.51 -5.10
N THR A 247 3.68 1.53 -5.98
CA THR A 247 2.62 0.75 -6.64
C THR A 247 1.87 -0.15 -5.65
N SER A 248 2.45 -0.50 -4.50
CA SER A 248 1.78 -1.30 -3.45
C SER A 248 0.42 -0.70 -3.08
N THR A 249 0.37 0.61 -2.80
CA THR A 249 -0.85 1.37 -2.43
C THR A 249 -2.03 1.25 -3.40
N VAL A 250 -1.75 0.89 -4.66
CA VAL A 250 -2.77 0.67 -5.69
C VAL A 250 -3.20 -0.79 -5.71
N LEU A 251 -2.26 -1.72 -5.51
CA LEU A 251 -2.50 -3.16 -5.49
C LEU A 251 -3.39 -3.60 -4.31
N ASP A 252 -3.50 -2.79 -3.26
CA ASP A 252 -4.42 -3.02 -2.15
C ASP A 252 -5.89 -3.09 -2.59
N ILE A 253 -6.25 -2.56 -3.77
CA ILE A 253 -7.57 -2.78 -4.38
C ILE A 253 -7.91 -4.27 -4.50
N ILE A 254 -6.93 -5.12 -4.81
CA ILE A 254 -7.10 -6.58 -4.94
C ILE A 254 -7.43 -7.16 -3.57
N LEU A 255 -6.67 -6.77 -2.56
CA LEU A 255 -6.84 -7.20 -1.18
C LEU A 255 -8.21 -6.78 -0.63
N TYR A 256 -8.60 -5.51 -0.83
CA TYR A 256 -9.90 -4.98 -0.42
C TYR A 256 -11.05 -5.68 -1.12
N TYR A 257 -10.92 -5.94 -2.43
CA TYR A 257 -11.89 -6.69 -3.21
C TYR A 257 -12.06 -8.12 -2.71
N ILE A 258 -10.98 -8.83 -2.36
CA ILE A 258 -11.08 -10.19 -1.81
C ILE A 258 -11.76 -10.18 -0.44
N VAL A 259 -11.48 -9.18 0.40
CA VAL A 259 -11.95 -9.16 1.79
C VAL A 259 -13.40 -8.73 1.95
N SER A 260 -13.90 -7.77 1.19
CA SER A 260 -15.22 -7.18 1.44
C SER A 260 -16.16 -7.29 0.25
N LYS A 261 -17.30 -7.93 0.49
CA LYS A 261 -18.41 -7.95 -0.48
C LYS A 261 -18.96 -6.56 -0.73
N GLN A 262 -19.07 -5.73 0.31
CA GLN A 262 -19.50 -4.34 0.15
C GLN A 262 -18.55 -3.57 -0.77
N PHE A 263 -17.24 -3.82 -0.68
CA PHE A 263 -16.26 -3.20 -1.57
C PHE A 263 -16.41 -3.75 -3.00
N GLN A 264 -16.62 -5.06 -3.16
CA GLN A 264 -16.94 -5.67 -4.47
C GLN A 264 -18.16 -5.01 -5.10
N ASP A 265 -19.27 -4.88 -4.36
CA ASP A 265 -20.52 -4.29 -4.83
C ASP A 265 -20.32 -2.85 -5.30
N ARG A 266 -19.53 -2.06 -4.57
CA ARG A 266 -19.18 -0.69 -4.98
C ARG A 266 -18.36 -0.67 -6.26
N VAL A 267 -17.30 -1.47 -6.37
CA VAL A 267 -16.49 -1.56 -7.59
C VAL A 267 -17.34 -2.02 -8.79
N ILE A 268 -18.18 -3.03 -8.60
CA ILE A 268 -19.09 -3.54 -9.64
C ILE A 268 -20.09 -2.47 -10.06
N SER A 269 -20.70 -1.75 -9.12
CA SER A 269 -21.67 -0.68 -9.43
C SER A 269 -21.05 0.42 -10.29
N VAL A 270 -19.80 0.81 -10.01
CA VAL A 270 -19.07 1.80 -10.81
C VAL A 270 -18.77 1.26 -12.22
N ILE A 271 -18.36 0.00 -12.34
CA ILE A 271 -18.11 -0.64 -13.64
C ILE A 271 -19.39 -0.74 -14.47
N LEU A 272 -20.50 -1.17 -13.86
CA LEU A 272 -21.80 -1.28 -14.51
C LEU A 272 -22.32 0.09 -14.96
N TYR A 273 -22.23 1.10 -14.10
CA TYR A 273 -22.60 2.48 -14.45
C TYR A 273 -21.73 3.02 -15.60
N ARG A 274 -20.42 2.75 -15.58
CA ARG A 274 -19.52 3.12 -16.68
C ARG A 274 -19.88 2.42 -17.99
N ASN A 275 -20.25 1.14 -17.93
CA ASN A 275 -20.67 0.38 -19.11
C ASN A 275 -22.01 0.89 -19.66
N TYR A 276 -22.95 1.26 -18.79
CA TYR A 276 -24.19 1.94 -19.15
C TYR A 276 -23.93 3.29 -19.84
N LEU A 277 -23.08 4.16 -19.28
CA LEU A 277 -22.73 5.43 -19.93
C LEU A 277 -22.07 5.22 -21.30
N ARG A 278 -21.23 4.19 -21.44
CA ARG A 278 -20.63 3.82 -22.74
C ARG A 278 -21.68 3.35 -23.75
N SER A 279 -22.68 2.58 -23.33
CA SER A 279 -23.75 2.12 -24.24
C SER A 279 -24.64 3.28 -24.68
N VAL A 280 -24.99 4.20 -23.78
CA VAL A 280 -25.73 5.42 -24.10
C VAL A 280 -24.95 6.30 -25.10
N ARG A 281 -23.65 6.51 -24.87
CA ARG A 281 -22.79 7.28 -25.79
C ARG A 281 -22.67 6.62 -27.18
N ARG A 282 -22.60 5.28 -27.26
CA ARG A 282 -22.62 4.55 -28.54
C ARG A 282 -23.96 4.71 -29.26
N LYS A 283 -25.09 4.61 -28.55
CA LYS A 283 -26.43 4.78 -29.12
C LYS A 283 -26.60 6.19 -29.69
N SER A 284 -26.21 7.23 -28.93
CA SER A 284 -26.21 8.62 -29.40
C SER A 284 -25.36 8.83 -30.66
N ARG A 285 -24.15 8.23 -30.72
CA ARG A 285 -23.28 8.32 -31.89
C ARG A 285 -23.86 7.62 -33.13
N HIS A 286 -24.59 6.51 -32.94
CA HIS A 286 -25.29 5.82 -34.02
C HIS A 286 -26.50 6.59 -34.55
N THR A 287 -27.26 7.25 -33.67
CA THR A 287 -28.39 8.11 -34.07
C THR A 287 -27.90 9.32 -34.87
N HIS A 288 -26.76 9.90 -34.47
CA HIS A 288 -26.18 11.05 -35.18
C HIS A 288 -25.62 10.67 -36.57
N THR A 289 -25.01 9.50 -36.73
CA THR A 289 -24.53 9.03 -38.06
C THR A 289 -25.66 8.54 -38.96
N GLY A 290 -26.72 7.96 -38.40
CA GLY A 290 -27.94 7.60 -39.14
C GLY A 290 -28.68 8.83 -39.67
N SER A 291 -28.76 9.90 -38.86
CA SER A 291 -29.38 11.16 -39.28
C SER A 291 -28.59 11.85 -40.40
N ILE A 292 -27.26 11.90 -40.32
CA ILE A 292 -26.41 12.47 -41.39
C ILE A 292 -26.52 11.65 -42.69
N LYS A 293 -26.56 10.31 -42.62
CA LYS A 293 -26.76 9.46 -43.81
C LYS A 293 -28.15 9.61 -44.43
N SER A 294 -29.19 9.81 -43.61
CA SER A 294 -30.53 10.10 -44.11
C SER A 294 -30.60 11.45 -44.81
N LEU A 295 -29.93 12.48 -44.27
CA LEU A 295 -29.82 13.80 -44.89
C LEU A 295 -29.01 13.76 -46.19
N SER A 296 -27.91 13.01 -46.25
CA SER A 296 -27.12 12.87 -47.48
C SER A 296 -27.88 12.13 -48.59
N ASN A 297 -28.66 11.10 -48.24
CA ASN A 297 -29.48 10.36 -49.20
C ASN A 297 -30.65 11.21 -49.73
N LEU A 298 -31.22 12.09 -48.91
CA LEU A 298 -32.23 13.06 -49.35
C LEU A 298 -31.64 14.09 -50.32
N THR A 299 -30.42 14.57 -50.09
CA THR A 299 -29.76 15.51 -51.03
C THR A 299 -29.33 14.86 -52.35
N SER A 300 -28.97 13.57 -52.35
CA SER A 300 -28.63 12.84 -53.59
C SER A 300 -29.84 12.40 -54.42
N ALA A 301 -31.05 12.41 -53.87
CA ALA A 301 -32.28 12.09 -54.60
C ALA A 301 -32.95 13.33 -55.24
N VAL A 302 -32.41 14.53 -55.00
CA VAL A 302 -32.95 15.83 -55.45
C VAL A 302 -32.08 16.47 -56.56
N ILE A 303 -31.02 15.79 -56.99
CA ILE A 303 -30.19 16.13 -58.17
C ILE A 303 -30.43 15.09 -59.23
#